data_AF-A0A3N5UIF5-F1
#
_entry.id   AF-A0A3N5UIF5-F1
#
_cell.length_a   1.000
_cell.length_b   1.000
_cell.length_c   1.000
_cell.angle_alpha   90.00
_cell.angle_beta   90.00
_cell.angle_gamma   90.00
#
_symmetry.space_group_name_H-M   'P 1'
#
loop_
_entity.id
_entity.type
_entity.pdbx_description
1 polymer ?
#
loop_
_entity_poly.entity_id
_entity_poly.type
_entity_poly.pdbx_seq_one_letter_code
_entity_poly.pdbx_strand_id
1 'polypeptide(L)'
;MNFFFHELLMREDRTRAGEILVYAKPQVNEDAVYVHVAVEGWKGGRLSREEFVRAYYPVETAGCRWRAISWTTASSLCAVVEMVSNSVLPDKGFIKQEKIPLRVFFKTKNGRRFVCEPGRRCSTR
;
A
#
# COMPACT_ATOMS: atom_id res chain seq x y z
N MET A 1 13.52 -10.20 21.42
CA MET A 1 12.19 -10.83 21.38
C MET A 1 12.12 -12.21 22.01
N ASN A 2 13.25 -12.93 22.18
CA ASN A 2 13.25 -14.24 22.85
C ASN A 2 12.74 -14.16 24.30
N PHE A 3 13.32 -13.26 25.10
CA PHE A 3 12.90 -13.00 26.48
C PHE A 3 11.38 -12.80 26.63
N PHE A 4 10.80 -11.88 25.85
CA PHE A 4 9.39 -11.54 25.96
C PHE A 4 8.46 -12.72 25.58
N PHE A 5 8.71 -13.40 24.47
CA PHE A 5 7.80 -14.45 24.01
C PHE A 5 8.04 -15.82 24.65
N HIS A 6 9.29 -16.16 24.97
CA HIS A 6 9.68 -17.50 25.40
C HIS A 6 9.98 -17.57 26.89
N GLU A 7 10.76 -16.63 27.44
CA GLU A 7 11.16 -16.67 28.85
C GLU A 7 10.05 -16.15 29.78
N LEU A 8 9.27 -15.17 29.31
CA LEU A 8 8.04 -14.71 29.98
C LEU A 8 6.78 -15.44 29.51
N LEU A 9 6.91 -16.44 28.62
CA LEU A 9 5.79 -17.24 28.06
C LEU A 9 4.64 -16.43 27.44
N MET A 10 4.86 -15.16 27.05
CA MET A 10 3.81 -14.29 26.50
C MET A 10 3.23 -14.79 25.17
N ARG A 11 3.85 -15.78 24.52
CA ARG A 11 3.28 -16.46 23.35
C ARG A 11 1.96 -17.19 23.66
N GLU A 12 1.72 -17.57 24.92
CA GLU A 12 0.51 -18.28 25.37
C GLU A 12 -0.64 -17.31 25.68
N ASP A 13 -0.32 -16.06 26.06
CA ASP A 13 -1.28 -14.97 26.30
C ASP A 13 -1.09 -13.85 25.26
N ARG A 14 -1.57 -14.11 24.04
CA ARG A 14 -1.44 -13.18 22.91
C ARG A 14 -2.11 -11.83 23.16
N THR A 15 -3.18 -11.80 23.95
CA THR A 15 -3.94 -10.59 24.24
C THR A 15 -3.08 -9.64 25.09
N ARG A 16 -2.60 -10.11 26.24
CA ARG A 16 -1.77 -9.30 27.15
C ARG A 16 -0.43 -8.93 26.50
N ALA A 17 0.14 -9.82 25.70
CA ALA A 17 1.34 -9.52 24.91
C ALA A 17 1.12 -8.33 23.97
N GLY A 18 -0.03 -8.28 23.30
CA GLY A 18 -0.42 -7.18 22.43
C GLY A 18 -0.57 -5.86 23.20
N GLU A 19 -1.27 -5.88 24.33
CA GLU A 19 -1.48 -4.69 25.17
C GLU A 19 -0.15 -4.06 25.63
N ILE A 20 0.78 -4.88 26.12
CA ILE A 20 2.10 -4.42 26.56
C ILE A 20 2.87 -3.78 25.41
N LEU A 21 2.90 -4.43 24.23
CA LEU A 21 3.64 -3.91 23.07
C LEU A 21 3.03 -2.63 22.52
N VAL A 22 1.69 -2.52 22.50
CA VAL A 22 0.97 -1.32 22.08
C VAL A 22 1.27 -0.16 23.02
N TYR A 23 1.27 -0.41 24.33
CA TYR A 23 1.59 0.62 25.33
C TYR A 23 3.07 1.03 25.28
N ALA A 24 3.97 0.07 25.15
CA ALA A 24 5.41 0.31 25.12
C ALA A 24 5.88 1.00 23.81
N LYS A 25 5.13 0.89 22.72
CA LYS A 25 5.46 1.48 21.42
C LYS A 25 4.40 2.52 21.00
N PRO A 26 4.50 3.77 21.48
CA PRO A 26 3.59 4.83 21.06
C PRO A 26 3.62 5.04 19.54
N GLN A 27 2.49 5.48 18.98
CA GLN A 27 2.35 5.67 17.54
C GLN A 27 3.30 6.75 17.03
N VAL A 28 3.99 6.46 15.92
CA VAL A 28 4.80 7.44 15.19
C VAL A 28 4.06 7.90 13.94
N ASN A 29 4.20 9.18 13.61
CA ASN A 29 3.62 9.78 12.41
C ASN A 29 4.48 9.55 11.16
N GLU A 30 5.71 9.10 11.34
CA GLU A 30 6.63 8.78 10.26
C GLU A 30 6.63 7.27 10.03
N ASP A 31 5.76 6.84 9.12
CA ASP A 31 5.67 5.48 8.62
C ASP A 31 6.11 5.42 7.16
N ALA A 32 6.50 4.23 6.72
CA ALA A 32 6.82 3.96 5.33
C ALA A 32 6.09 2.69 4.89
N VAL A 33 5.50 2.72 3.69
CA VAL A 33 4.87 1.55 3.07
C VAL A 33 5.76 1.09 1.92
N TYR A 34 6.26 -0.14 2.02
CA TYR A 34 7.05 -0.77 0.97
C TYR A 34 6.21 -1.77 0.19
N VAL A 35 6.23 -1.66 -1.14
CA VAL A 35 5.69 -2.64 -2.06
C VAL A 35 6.87 -3.31 -2.76
N HIS A 36 7.03 -4.61 -2.50
CA HIS A 36 8.04 -5.45 -3.13
C HIS A 36 7.35 -6.57 -3.90
N VAL A 37 7.59 -6.64 -5.19
CA VAL A 37 7.09 -7.69 -6.08
C VAL A 37 8.27 -8.31 -6.78
N ALA A 38 8.44 -9.62 -6.66
CA ALA A 38 9.42 -10.38 -7.40
C ALA A 38 8.69 -11.42 -8.25
N VAL A 39 9.04 -11.50 -9.52
CA VAL A 39 8.48 -12.47 -10.47
C VAL A 39 9.62 -13.19 -11.17
N GLU A 40 9.46 -14.49 -11.35
CA GLU A 40 10.39 -15.33 -12.09
C GLU A 40 9.65 -16.04 -13.21
N GLY A 41 10.27 -16.10 -14.39
CA GLY A 41 9.66 -16.72 -15.55
C GLY A 41 10.54 -16.68 -16.79
N TRP A 42 10.02 -17.29 -17.85
CA TRP A 42 10.72 -17.38 -19.12
C TRP A 42 10.44 -16.14 -19.97
N LYS A 43 11.50 -15.45 -20.39
CA LYS A 43 11.43 -14.30 -21.28
C LYS A 43 12.35 -14.54 -22.47
N GLY A 44 11.78 -14.67 -23.66
CA GLY A 44 12.55 -14.98 -24.87
C GLY A 44 13.36 -16.28 -24.79
N GLY A 45 12.81 -17.33 -24.14
CA GLY A 45 13.48 -18.62 -24.00
C GLY A 45 14.57 -18.68 -22.92
N ARG A 46 14.76 -17.62 -22.12
CA ARG A 46 15.67 -17.60 -20.98
C ARG A 46 14.90 -17.42 -19.68
N LEU A 47 15.24 -18.22 -18.67
CA LEU A 47 14.73 -18.01 -17.31
C LEU A 47 15.28 -16.69 -16.76
N SER A 48 14.40 -15.84 -16.29
CA SER A 48 14.70 -14.48 -15.84
C SER A 48 13.86 -14.12 -14.62
N ARG A 49 14.41 -13.27 -13.76
CA ARG A 49 13.72 -12.70 -12.59
C ARG A 49 13.66 -11.19 -12.75
N GLU A 50 12.49 -10.63 -12.48
CA GLU A 50 12.27 -9.18 -12.42
C GLU A 50 11.75 -8.81 -11.03
N GLU A 51 12.22 -7.68 -10.51
CA GLU A 51 11.84 -7.16 -9.21
C GLU A 51 11.33 -5.73 -9.35
N PHE A 52 10.30 -5.42 -8.58
CA PHE A 52 9.72 -4.10 -8.45
C PHE A 52 9.69 -3.74 -6.98
N VAL A 53 10.35 -2.63 -6.63
CA VAL A 53 10.41 -2.12 -5.27
C VAL A 53 9.96 -0.67 -5.28
N ARG A 54 9.01 -0.34 -4.39
CA ARG A 54 8.54 1.03 -4.22
C ARG A 54 8.31 1.34 -2.76
N ALA A 55 8.78 2.51 -2.33
CA ALA A 55 8.53 3.06 -1.01
C ALA A 55 7.57 4.24 -1.11
N TYR A 56 6.61 4.30 -0.20
CA TYR A 56 5.70 5.42 -0.01
C TYR A 56 5.90 6.01 1.38
N TYR A 57 5.97 7.33 1.44
CA TYR A 57 6.20 8.10 2.66
C TYR A 57 4.98 8.96 2.99
N PRO A 58 4.92 9.58 4.17
CA PRO A 58 3.84 10.51 4.51
C PRO A 58 3.80 11.67 3.52
N VAL A 59 2.59 12.14 3.20
CA VAL A 59 2.37 13.24 2.24
C VAL A 59 1.53 14.34 2.86
N GLU A 60 1.71 15.57 2.39
CA GLU A 60 0.83 16.67 2.73
C GLU A 60 -0.31 16.75 1.71
N THR A 61 -1.55 16.78 2.18
CA THR A 61 -2.73 16.90 1.32
C THR A 61 -3.81 17.68 2.04
N ALA A 62 -4.33 18.73 1.37
CA ALA A 62 -5.32 19.64 1.94
C ALA A 62 -4.89 20.30 3.26
N GLY A 63 -3.60 20.66 3.38
CA GLY A 63 -3.05 21.32 4.58
C GLY A 63 -2.82 20.39 5.78
N CYS A 64 -3.05 19.08 5.63
CA CYS A 64 -2.78 18.08 6.66
C CYS A 64 -1.69 17.10 6.21
N ARG A 65 -0.78 16.73 7.11
CA ARG A 65 0.19 15.65 6.90
C ARG A 65 -0.49 14.31 7.17
N TRP A 66 -0.48 13.42 6.19
CA TRP A 66 -1.06 12.08 6.25
C TRP A 66 0.02 11.02 6.24
N ARG A 67 -0.09 10.06 7.17
CA ARG A 67 0.75 8.85 7.23
C ARG A 67 0.69 8.06 5.92
N ALA A 68 1.80 7.41 5.58
CA ALA A 68 1.96 6.59 4.38
C ALA A 68 0.84 5.54 4.26
N ILE A 69 0.57 4.78 5.32
CA ILE A 69 -0.49 3.77 5.32
C ILE A 69 -1.87 4.39 5.12
N SER A 70 -2.13 5.55 5.72
CA SER A 70 -3.44 6.20 5.65
C SER A 70 -3.75 6.70 4.25
N TRP A 71 -2.83 7.47 3.64
CA TRP A 71 -3.10 8.04 2.32
C TRP A 71 -3.09 6.99 1.22
N THR A 72 -2.22 5.96 1.32
CA THR A 72 -2.16 4.89 0.32
C THR A 72 -3.44 4.05 0.34
N THR A 73 -3.92 3.62 1.52
CA THR A 73 -5.19 2.90 1.62
C THR A 73 -6.37 3.73 1.13
N ALA A 74 -6.48 4.99 1.58
CA ALA A 74 -7.58 5.87 1.19
C ALA A 74 -7.56 6.18 -0.31
N SER A 75 -6.38 6.47 -0.89
CA SER A 75 -6.25 6.79 -2.32
C SER A 75 -6.56 5.58 -3.19
N SER A 76 -6.19 4.37 -2.76
CA SER A 76 -6.53 3.13 -3.48
C SER A 76 -8.05 2.95 -3.59
N LEU A 77 -8.76 3.06 -2.47
CA LEU A 77 -10.22 2.92 -2.44
C LEU A 77 -10.89 4.03 -3.26
N CYS A 78 -10.50 5.29 -3.05
CA CYS A 78 -11.10 6.43 -3.75
C CYS A 78 -10.90 6.34 -5.27
N ALA A 79 -9.78 5.80 -5.74
CA ALA A 79 -9.54 5.58 -7.16
C ALA A 79 -10.53 4.56 -7.76
N VAL A 80 -10.82 3.47 -7.05
CA VAL A 80 -11.82 2.49 -7.50
C VAL A 80 -13.22 3.10 -7.53
N VAL A 81 -13.59 3.89 -6.51
CA VAL A 81 -14.87 4.62 -6.48
C VAL A 81 -14.99 5.60 -7.65
N GLU A 82 -13.92 6.32 -7.97
CA GLU A 82 -13.85 7.21 -9.14
C GLU A 82 -14.07 6.45 -10.45
N MET A 83 -13.50 5.25 -10.59
CA MET A 83 -13.70 4.40 -11.77
C MET A 83 -15.15 3.90 -11.89
N VAL A 84 -15.81 3.56 -10.79
CA VAL A 84 -17.23 3.19 -10.78
C VAL A 84 -18.10 4.41 -11.15
N SER A 85 -17.83 5.57 -10.53
CA SER A 85 -18.54 6.81 -10.80
C SER A 85 -18.42 7.28 -12.25
N ASN A 86 -17.29 7.01 -12.90
CA ASN A 86 -17.04 7.34 -14.31
C ASN A 86 -17.50 6.22 -15.27
N SER A 87 -18.25 5.22 -14.79
CA SER A 87 -18.74 4.08 -15.56
C SER A 87 -17.65 3.25 -16.26
N VAL A 88 -16.40 3.32 -15.75
CA VAL A 88 -15.28 2.48 -16.22
C VAL A 88 -15.39 1.07 -15.65
N LEU A 89 -15.87 0.95 -14.41
CA LEU A 89 -16.17 -0.31 -13.75
C LEU A 89 -17.69 -0.48 -13.61
N PRO A 90 -18.20 -1.72 -13.46
CA PRO A 90 -19.62 -1.97 -13.22
C PRO A 90 -20.13 -1.22 -11.98
N ASP A 91 -21.34 -0.65 -12.07
CA ASP A 91 -22.03 0.06 -10.99
C ASP A 91 -22.78 -0.88 -10.03
N LYS A 92 -22.88 -2.17 -10.36
CA LYS A 92 -23.57 -3.21 -9.59
C LYS A 92 -22.78 -4.51 -9.52
N GLY A 93 -23.01 -5.24 -8.44
CA GLY A 93 -22.40 -6.55 -8.20
C GLY A 93 -21.03 -6.47 -7.54
N PHE A 94 -20.27 -7.57 -7.61
CA PHE A 94 -18.97 -7.71 -6.96
C PHE A 94 -17.82 -7.46 -7.93
N ILE A 95 -17.00 -6.45 -7.65
CA ILE A 95 -15.80 -6.13 -8.42
C ILE A 95 -14.60 -6.83 -7.78
N LYS A 96 -14.01 -7.78 -8.50
CA LYS A 96 -12.77 -8.44 -8.08
C LYS A 96 -11.55 -7.58 -8.43
N GLN A 97 -10.50 -7.62 -7.62
CA GLN A 97 -9.30 -6.80 -7.81
C GLN A 97 -8.61 -7.07 -9.16
N GLU A 98 -8.55 -8.34 -9.59
CA GLU A 98 -7.97 -8.75 -10.86
C GLU A 98 -8.73 -8.22 -12.09
N LYS A 99 -9.97 -7.77 -11.90
CA LYS A 99 -10.77 -7.14 -12.96
C LYS A 99 -10.54 -5.65 -13.09
N ILE A 100 -9.80 -5.02 -12.17
CA ILE A 100 -9.53 -3.57 -12.17
C ILE A 100 -8.30 -3.31 -13.05
N PRO A 101 -8.44 -2.65 -14.22
CA PRO A 101 -7.30 -2.42 -15.09
C PRO A 101 -6.32 -1.42 -14.48
N LEU A 102 -5.11 -1.89 -14.13
CA LEU A 102 -4.10 -1.09 -13.44
C LEU A 102 -3.74 0.21 -14.17
N ARG A 103 -3.64 0.17 -15.51
CA ARG A 103 -3.37 1.35 -16.33
C ARG A 103 -4.45 2.42 -16.23
N VAL A 104 -5.71 2.02 -16.07
CA VAL A 104 -6.83 2.96 -15.94
C VAL A 104 -6.93 3.48 -14.51
N PHE A 105 -6.68 2.61 -13.53
CA PHE A 105 -6.55 2.99 -12.12
C PHE A 105 -5.55 4.13 -11.93
N PHE A 106 -4.35 4.04 -12.53
CA PHE A 106 -3.33 5.09 -12.43
C PHE A 106 -3.71 6.42 -13.11
N LYS A 107 -4.72 6.44 -14.00
CA LYS A 107 -5.21 7.68 -14.62
C LYS A 107 -6.18 8.45 -13.74
N THR A 108 -6.73 7.82 -12.71
CA THR A 108 -7.64 8.48 -11.75
C THR A 108 -6.91 9.55 -10.94
N LYS A 109 -7.66 10.54 -10.43
CA LYS A 109 -7.10 11.62 -9.59
C LYS A 109 -6.37 11.07 -8.37
N ASN A 110 -6.88 9.97 -7.80
CA ASN A 110 -6.32 9.34 -6.62
C ASN A 110 -5.24 8.30 -6.96
N GLY A 111 -5.43 7.51 -8.01
CA GLY A 111 -4.51 6.45 -8.41
C GLY A 111 -3.19 6.97 -8.97
N ARG A 112 -3.17 8.15 -9.59
CA ARG A 112 -1.91 8.79 -10.05
C ARG A 112 -0.89 9.05 -8.93
N ARG A 113 -1.35 9.14 -7.67
CA ARG A 113 -0.46 9.31 -6.50
C ARG A 113 0.50 8.12 -6.29
N PHE A 114 0.15 6.95 -6.82
CA PHE A 114 1.02 5.77 -6.78
C PHE A 114 2.08 5.76 -7.89
N VAL A 115 2.02 6.68 -8.86
CA VAL A 115 2.95 6.69 -10.00
C VAL A 115 3.94 7.85 -9.90
N CYS A 116 3.53 8.98 -9.31
CA CYS A 116 4.41 10.12 -9.13
C CYS A 116 5.37 9.90 -7.93
N GLU A 117 6.67 10.07 -8.15
CA GLU A 117 7.65 10.12 -7.05
C GLU A 117 7.57 11.48 -6.34
N PRO A 118 7.67 11.53 -5.00
CA PRO A 118 7.91 12.79 -4.31
C PRO A 118 9.31 13.30 -4.69
N GLY A 119 9.38 14.25 -5.62
CA GLY A 119 10.63 14.94 -6.01
C GLY A 119 10.96 14.96 -7.50
N ARG A 120 10.33 14.13 -8.34
CA ARG A 120 10.42 14.24 -9.81
C ARG A 120 9.10 14.78 -10.36
N ARG A 121 9.16 15.88 -11.14
CA ARG A 121 8.02 16.34 -11.94
C ARG A 121 7.51 15.13 -12.72
N CYS A 122 6.25 14.74 -12.51
CA CYS A 122 5.57 13.80 -13.38
C CYS A 122 5.60 14.37 -14.80
N SER A 123 6.57 13.97 -15.62
CA SER A 123 6.52 14.22 -17.05
C SER A 123 5.48 13.25 -17.61
N THR A 124 4.25 13.70 -17.72
CA THR A 124 3.28 13.13 -18.66
C THR A 124 3.86 13.31 -20.07
N ARG A 125 4.43 12.25 -20.62
CA ARG A 125 4.48 12.01 -22.06
C ARG A 125 3.76 10.70 -22.33
#